data_AF-A0A3C1Q9X7-F1
#
_entry.id   AF-A0A3C1Q9X7-F1
#
_cell.length_a   1.000
_cell.length_b   1.000
_cell.length_c   1.000
_cell.angle_alpha   90.00
_cell.angle_beta   90.00
_cell.angle_gamma   90.00
#
_symmetry.space_group_name_H-M   'P 1'
#
loop_
_entity.id
_entity.type
_entity.pdbx_description
1 polymer ?
#
loop_
_entity_poly.entity_id
_entity_poly.type
_entity_poly.pdbx_seq_one_letter_code
_entity_poly.pdbx_strand_id
1 'polypeptide(L)'
;MATAVSRGAWHSVVELPETRRLVKPRTSGITMVIDKGLGLRETLDLMEMAADHIDFLKIAFGSSALYPSKLMREKIALAKEYNIEVYPGGTLFEIAVFQKCTKEFFHRARELGFTYVEVSEGTIDLTPEERKKYITMAREEGFGVLAEIGKKDPTVKIDPARAVDQIFADLAHGAYKVIIEGRDSGQGVGIY
;
A
#
# COMPACT_ATOMS: atom_id res chain seq x y z
N MET A 1 20.06 0.45 13.02
CA MET A 1 18.64 0.86 13.21
C MET A 1 18.19 0.38 14.57
N ALA A 2 17.34 1.13 15.27
CA ALA A 2 16.87 0.75 16.61
C ALA A 2 15.80 -0.33 16.53
N THR A 3 15.88 -1.34 17.39
CA THR A 3 14.85 -2.35 17.58
C THR A 3 13.79 -1.85 18.56
N ALA A 4 12.53 -2.18 18.29
CA ALA A 4 11.42 -1.92 19.16
C ALA A 4 11.46 -2.88 20.35
N VAL A 5 11.32 -2.34 21.56
CA VAL A 5 11.08 -3.14 22.76
C VAL A 5 9.59 -3.43 22.83
N SER A 6 9.22 -4.70 22.88
CA SER A 6 7.82 -5.10 23.08
C SER A 6 7.33 -4.52 24.41
N ARG A 7 6.17 -3.87 24.42
CA ARG A 7 5.47 -3.41 25.63
C ARG A 7 4.11 -4.10 25.79
N GLY A 8 3.96 -5.29 25.19
CA GLY A 8 2.73 -6.05 25.26
C GLY A 8 2.37 -6.47 26.68
N ALA A 9 1.12 -6.91 26.88
CA ALA A 9 0.59 -7.30 28.19
C ALA A 9 1.40 -8.37 28.93
N TRP A 10 2.22 -9.14 28.21
CA TRP A 10 3.08 -10.20 28.75
C TRP A 10 4.58 -9.86 28.74
N HIS A 11 4.94 -8.59 28.57
CA HIS A 11 6.33 -8.14 28.59
C HIS A 11 7.03 -8.60 29.88
N SER A 12 8.25 -9.13 29.74
CA SER A 12 9.04 -9.71 30.83
C SER A 12 8.46 -10.97 31.50
N VAL A 13 7.29 -11.46 31.07
CA VAL A 13 6.65 -12.67 31.60
C VAL A 13 6.73 -13.82 30.61
N VAL A 14 6.45 -13.56 29.32
CA VAL A 14 6.54 -14.54 28.24
C VAL A 14 7.64 -14.15 27.28
N GLU A 15 8.51 -15.10 26.96
CA GLU A 15 9.53 -14.92 25.92
C GLU A 15 8.85 -14.93 24.54
N LEU A 16 9.06 -13.86 23.78
CA LEU A 16 8.50 -13.74 22.43
C LEU A 16 9.45 -14.40 21.42
N PRO A 17 8.92 -15.12 20.42
CA PRO A 17 9.75 -15.85 19.44
C PRO A 17 10.53 -14.93 18.50
N GLU A 18 10.13 -13.66 18.36
CA GLU A 18 10.83 -12.66 17.55
C GLU A 18 10.86 -11.31 18.26
N THR A 19 12.06 -10.74 18.38
CA THR A 19 12.32 -9.49 19.11
C THR A 19 13.05 -8.44 18.27
N ARG A 20 13.41 -8.75 17.02
CA ARG A 20 14.22 -7.88 16.14
C ARG A 20 13.37 -6.93 15.28
N ARG A 21 12.15 -6.59 15.72
CA ARG A 21 11.30 -5.64 14.99
C ARG A 21 11.93 -4.24 15.06
N LEU A 22 11.96 -3.51 13.95
CA LEU A 22 12.45 -2.12 13.96
C LEU A 22 11.42 -1.16 14.59
N VAL A 23 11.88 -0.02 15.11
CA VAL A 23 10.98 1.09 15.47
C VAL A 23 10.43 1.78 14.22
N LYS A 24 9.26 2.43 14.35
CA LYS A 24 8.73 3.30 13.29
C LYS A 24 9.55 4.60 13.17
N PRO A 25 9.64 5.24 11.98
CA PRO A 25 9.21 4.72 10.68
C PRO A 25 10.11 3.57 10.21
N ARG A 26 9.49 2.46 9.79
CA ARG A 26 10.22 1.23 9.42
C ARG A 26 10.67 1.27 7.97
N THR A 27 11.84 0.69 7.72
CA THR A 27 12.39 0.47 6.38
C THR A 27 12.48 -1.02 6.00
N SER A 28 12.36 -1.91 7.01
CA SER A 28 12.36 -3.37 6.91
C SER A 28 11.39 -3.98 7.93
N GLY A 29 10.92 -5.21 7.67
CA GLY A 29 9.89 -5.87 8.49
C GLY A 29 8.54 -5.15 8.42
N ILE A 30 8.21 -4.64 7.22
CA ILE A 30 7.03 -3.81 6.96
C ILE A 30 5.77 -4.67 7.00
N THR A 31 4.74 -4.16 7.67
CA THR A 31 3.40 -4.75 7.67
C THR A 31 2.42 -3.80 6.99
N MET A 32 1.78 -4.29 5.93
CA MET A 32 0.65 -3.61 5.28
C MET A 32 -0.63 -4.37 5.63
N VAL A 33 -1.65 -3.64 6.07
CA VAL A 33 -2.99 -4.17 6.33
C VAL A 33 -3.94 -3.69 5.23
N ILE A 34 -4.75 -4.62 4.71
CA ILE A 34 -5.81 -4.29 3.75
C ILE A 34 -7.13 -4.01 4.48
N ASP A 35 -7.67 -2.81 4.29
CA ASP A 35 -8.97 -2.39 4.78
C ASP A 35 -10.03 -2.58 3.68
N LYS A 36 -10.99 -3.48 3.93
CA LYS A 36 -12.08 -3.83 3.02
C LYS A 36 -13.41 -3.13 3.33
N GLY A 37 -13.39 -2.10 4.17
CA GLY A 37 -14.56 -1.29 4.50
C GLY A 37 -14.84 -1.14 5.99
N LEU A 38 -13.80 -1.12 6.83
CA LEU A 38 -13.96 -0.87 8.26
C LEU A 38 -14.59 0.51 8.51
N GLY A 39 -15.44 0.63 9.53
CA GLY A 39 -15.90 1.93 10.00
C GLY A 39 -14.78 2.74 10.66
N LEU A 40 -15.04 4.01 10.96
CA LEU A 40 -14.08 4.86 11.69
C LEU A 40 -13.78 4.32 13.10
N ARG A 41 -14.79 3.78 13.78
CA ARG A 41 -14.64 3.19 15.13
C ARG A 41 -13.80 1.91 15.11
N GLU A 42 -14.10 0.99 14.19
CA GLU A 42 -13.29 -0.24 14.03
C GLU A 42 -11.85 0.07 13.61
N THR A 43 -11.67 1.16 12.84
CA THR A 43 -10.32 1.64 12.52
C THR A 43 -9.61 2.12 13.79
N LEU A 44 -10.29 2.90 14.65
CA LEU A 44 -9.72 3.34 15.93
C LEU A 44 -9.36 2.15 16.82
N ASP A 45 -10.27 1.18 16.96
CA ASP A 45 -10.03 -0.04 17.75
C ASP A 45 -8.79 -0.80 17.22
N LEU A 46 -8.64 -0.90 15.89
CA LEU A 46 -7.46 -1.51 15.26
C LEU A 46 -6.18 -0.71 15.55
N MET A 47 -6.24 0.62 15.48
CA MET A 47 -5.08 1.47 15.75
C MET A 47 -4.64 1.35 17.22
N GLU A 48 -5.56 1.47 18.17
CA GLU A 48 -5.27 1.36 19.61
C GLU A 48 -4.69 -0.01 19.97
N MET A 49 -5.17 -1.07 19.32
CA MET A 49 -4.72 -2.44 19.59
C MET A 49 -3.38 -2.78 18.93
N ALA A 50 -3.17 -2.36 17.67
CA ALA A 50 -2.17 -2.97 16.81
C ALA A 50 -1.32 -1.98 16.00
N ALA A 51 -1.47 -0.66 16.17
CA ALA A 51 -0.73 0.33 15.36
C ALA A 51 0.78 0.14 15.40
N ASP A 52 1.35 -0.27 16.53
CA ASP A 52 2.79 -0.56 16.66
C ASP A 52 3.25 -1.64 15.68
N HIS A 53 2.36 -2.48 15.17
CA HIS A 53 2.64 -3.56 14.22
C HIS A 53 2.21 -3.27 12.79
N ILE A 54 1.64 -2.10 12.49
CA ILE A 54 1.14 -1.74 11.17
C ILE A 54 1.94 -0.55 10.64
N ASP A 55 2.39 -0.60 9.40
CA ASP A 55 3.14 0.50 8.76
C ASP A 55 2.33 1.15 7.63
N PHE A 56 1.56 0.34 6.91
CA PHE A 56 0.70 0.79 5.82
C PHE A 56 -0.74 0.29 5.97
N LEU A 57 -1.70 1.12 5.58
CA LEU A 57 -3.10 0.76 5.42
C LEU A 57 -3.52 0.93 3.95
N LYS A 58 -3.77 -0.18 3.26
CA LYS A 58 -4.31 -0.19 1.89
C LYS A 58 -5.83 -0.15 1.94
N ILE A 59 -6.45 0.85 1.33
CA ILE A 59 -7.91 0.84 1.12
C ILE A 59 -8.21 -0.03 -0.11
N ALA A 60 -8.89 -1.16 0.10
CA ALA A 60 -8.95 -2.27 -0.83
C ALA A 60 -9.44 -1.89 -2.24
N PHE A 61 -8.66 -2.23 -3.27
CA PHE A 61 -9.04 -2.12 -4.68
C PHE A 61 -9.56 -0.70 -5.04
N GLY A 62 -10.80 -0.61 -5.52
CA GLY A 62 -11.51 0.64 -5.81
C GLY A 62 -12.48 1.10 -4.72
N SER A 63 -12.48 0.46 -3.54
CA SER A 63 -13.55 0.65 -2.56
C SER A 63 -13.63 2.08 -2.00
N SER A 64 -12.50 2.79 -1.92
CA SER A 64 -12.45 4.18 -1.48
C SER A 64 -13.30 5.13 -2.33
N ALA A 65 -13.60 4.78 -3.60
CA ALA A 65 -14.48 5.55 -4.46
C ALA A 65 -15.96 5.50 -4.02
N LEU A 66 -16.35 4.52 -3.20
CA LEU A 66 -17.72 4.32 -2.71
C LEU A 66 -17.96 4.97 -1.34
N TYR A 67 -16.90 5.41 -0.65
CA TYR A 67 -16.99 5.89 0.72
C TYR A 67 -17.16 7.42 0.79
N PRO A 68 -17.93 7.96 1.75
CA PRO A 68 -18.10 9.39 1.91
C PRO A 68 -16.75 10.11 2.14
N SER A 69 -16.47 11.17 1.38
CA SER A 69 -15.17 11.86 1.44
C SER A 69 -14.83 12.42 2.83
N LYS A 70 -15.83 12.82 3.61
CA LYS A 70 -15.65 13.25 5.00
C LYS A 70 -15.09 12.11 5.87
N LEU A 71 -15.73 10.95 5.82
CA LEU A 71 -15.30 9.77 6.59
C LEU A 71 -13.93 9.27 6.14
N MET A 72 -13.63 9.35 4.84
CA MET A 72 -12.30 8.99 4.34
C MET A 72 -11.20 9.91 4.86
N ARG A 73 -11.43 11.23 4.87
CA ARG A 73 -10.49 12.18 5.47
C ARG A 73 -10.26 11.91 6.95
N GLU A 74 -11.33 11.67 7.71
CA GLU A 74 -11.25 11.35 9.14
C GLU A 74 -10.48 10.04 9.39
N LYS A 75 -10.77 8.98 8.62
CA LYS A 75 -10.05 7.70 8.70
C LYS A 75 -8.56 7.85 8.40
N ILE A 76 -8.21 8.58 7.33
CA ILE A 76 -6.82 8.79 6.94
C ILE A 76 -6.09 9.63 7.98
N ALA A 77 -6.72 10.68 8.51
CA ALA A 77 -6.16 11.49 9.59
C ALA A 77 -5.88 10.64 10.83
N LEU A 78 -6.85 9.81 11.24
CA LEU A 78 -6.70 8.88 12.36
C LEU A 78 -5.51 7.93 12.17
N ALA A 79 -5.39 7.25 11.02
CA ALA A 79 -4.24 6.37 10.76
C ALA A 79 -2.89 7.12 10.86
N LYS A 80 -2.84 8.37 10.38
CA LYS A 80 -1.63 9.20 10.45
C LYS A 80 -1.23 9.58 11.88
N GLU A 81 -2.19 9.80 12.78
CA GLU A 81 -1.91 10.03 14.22
C GLU A 81 -1.13 8.86 14.84
N TYR A 82 -1.31 7.65 14.30
CA TYR A 82 -0.61 6.43 14.71
C TYR A 82 0.65 6.12 13.88
N ASN A 83 1.15 7.09 13.10
CA ASN A 83 2.29 6.95 12.19
C ASN A 83 2.09 5.77 11.21
N ILE A 84 0.93 5.71 10.57
CA ILE A 84 0.61 4.73 9.52
C ILE A 84 0.37 5.47 8.22
N GLU A 85 1.05 5.00 7.18
CA GLU A 85 0.90 5.51 5.84
C GLU A 85 -0.35 4.91 5.18
N VAL A 86 -1.09 5.70 4.42
CA VAL A 86 -2.37 5.25 3.84
C VAL A 86 -2.36 5.46 2.34
N TYR A 87 -2.88 4.49 1.60
CA TYR A 87 -2.96 4.57 0.16
C TYR A 87 -4.21 3.85 -0.42
N PRO A 88 -4.77 4.35 -1.54
CA PRO A 88 -5.81 3.64 -2.26
C PRO A 88 -5.21 2.45 -3.02
N GLY A 89 -5.99 1.37 -3.16
CA GLY A 89 -5.57 0.21 -3.95
C GLY A 89 -5.31 0.56 -5.41
N GLY A 90 -4.33 -0.10 -6.01
CA GLY A 90 -3.82 0.18 -7.35
C GLY A 90 -4.86 -0.07 -8.44
N THR A 91 -5.85 -0.90 -8.17
CA THR A 91 -7.00 -1.07 -9.08
C THR A 91 -7.78 0.22 -9.30
N LEU A 92 -7.87 1.10 -8.29
CA LEU A 92 -8.48 2.41 -8.47
C LEU A 92 -7.62 3.31 -9.38
N PHE A 93 -6.31 3.24 -9.22
CA PHE A 93 -5.37 3.91 -10.11
C PHE A 93 -5.51 3.38 -11.56
N GLU A 94 -5.61 2.07 -11.76
CA GLU A 94 -5.81 1.46 -13.08
C GLU A 94 -7.12 1.92 -13.73
N ILE A 95 -8.20 2.07 -12.96
CA ILE A 95 -9.45 2.67 -13.44
C ILE A 95 -9.21 4.12 -13.90
N ALA A 96 -8.46 4.91 -13.12
CA ALA A 96 -8.15 6.29 -13.48
C ALA A 96 -7.28 6.39 -14.75
N VAL A 97 -6.34 5.44 -14.96
CA VAL A 97 -5.58 5.32 -16.21
C VAL A 97 -6.50 5.00 -17.38
N PHE A 98 -7.34 3.97 -17.24
CA PHE A 98 -8.27 3.55 -18.29
C PHE A 98 -9.22 4.68 -18.69
N GLN A 99 -9.69 5.46 -17.71
CA GLN A 99 -10.58 6.61 -17.93
C GLN A 99 -9.84 7.92 -18.28
N LYS A 100 -8.50 7.89 -18.36
CA LYS A 100 -7.65 9.05 -18.69
C LYS A 100 -7.80 10.24 -17.73
N CYS A 101 -8.02 9.98 -16.44
CA CYS A 101 -8.21 10.98 -15.38
C CYS A 101 -7.17 10.87 -14.25
N THR A 102 -5.94 10.46 -14.56
CA THR A 102 -4.87 10.23 -13.56
C THR A 102 -4.44 11.49 -12.83
N LYS A 103 -4.47 12.65 -13.48
CA LYS A 103 -4.16 13.94 -12.85
C LYS A 103 -5.19 14.26 -11.76
N GLU A 104 -6.48 14.12 -12.08
CA GLU A 104 -7.59 14.33 -11.16
C GLU A 104 -7.57 13.31 -10.02
N PHE A 105 -7.20 12.06 -10.32
CA PHE A 105 -7.01 11.02 -9.31
C PHE A 105 -5.95 11.41 -8.27
N PHE A 106 -4.75 11.82 -8.70
CA PHE A 106 -3.70 12.24 -7.77
C PHE A 106 -4.09 13.49 -6.98
N HIS A 107 -4.72 14.47 -7.63
CA HIS A 107 -5.24 15.66 -6.96
C HIS A 107 -6.23 15.29 -5.85
N ARG A 108 -7.21 14.44 -6.17
CA ARG A 108 -8.22 13.97 -5.20
C ARG A 108 -7.60 13.14 -4.09
N ALA A 109 -6.63 12.28 -4.39
CA ALA A 109 -5.94 11.49 -3.38
C ALA A 109 -5.25 12.40 -2.34
N ARG A 110 -4.64 13.50 -2.81
CA ARG A 110 -3.99 14.50 -1.95
C ARG A 110 -5.01 15.26 -1.11
N GLU A 111 -6.11 15.70 -1.72
CA GLU A 111 -7.23 16.38 -1.01
C GLU A 111 -7.87 15.51 0.09
N LEU A 112 -7.87 14.19 -0.09
CA LEU A 112 -8.35 13.24 0.90
C LEU A 112 -7.32 12.96 2.01
N GLY A 113 -6.06 13.34 1.78
CA GLY A 113 -4.97 13.23 2.75
C GLY A 113 -4.18 11.93 2.66
N PHE A 114 -4.36 11.11 1.61
CA PHE A 114 -3.53 9.93 1.37
C PHE A 114 -2.05 10.33 1.30
N THR A 115 -1.18 9.48 1.82
CA THR A 115 0.27 9.75 1.89
C THR A 115 1.06 8.95 0.86
N TYR A 116 0.50 7.82 0.42
CA TYR A 116 1.06 6.99 -0.63
C TYR A 116 0.00 6.69 -1.70
N VAL A 117 0.45 6.21 -2.86
CA VAL A 117 -0.38 5.62 -3.92
C VAL A 117 0.23 4.30 -4.40
N GLU A 118 -0.62 3.38 -4.86
CA GLU A 118 -0.20 2.14 -5.52
C GLU A 118 -0.25 2.33 -7.05
N VAL A 119 0.88 2.07 -7.73
CA VAL A 119 0.96 2.02 -9.20
C VAL A 119 1.05 0.55 -9.61
N SER A 120 -0.02 0.06 -10.23
CA SER A 120 -0.17 -1.34 -10.63
C SER A 120 -0.65 -1.46 -12.08
N GLU A 121 -0.54 -2.67 -12.63
CA GLU A 121 -1.07 -3.03 -13.95
C GLU A 121 -1.68 -4.43 -13.92
N GLY A 122 -2.44 -4.73 -12.86
CA GLY A 122 -2.99 -6.06 -12.64
C GLY A 122 -4.16 -6.42 -13.56
N THR A 123 -4.86 -5.40 -14.10
CA THR A 123 -6.05 -5.50 -14.95
C THR A 123 -5.96 -4.71 -16.26
N ILE A 124 -4.96 -3.83 -16.38
CA ILE A 124 -4.61 -3.12 -17.62
C ILE A 124 -3.16 -3.43 -18.01
N ASP A 125 -2.75 -3.07 -19.21
CA ASP A 125 -1.34 -3.11 -19.62
C ASP A 125 -0.76 -1.70 -19.63
N LEU A 126 0.43 -1.53 -19.04
CA LEU A 126 1.19 -0.30 -19.11
C LEU A 126 2.50 -0.54 -19.86
N THR A 127 2.84 0.38 -20.76
CA THR A 127 4.19 0.43 -21.30
C THR A 127 5.19 0.87 -20.21
N PRO A 128 6.49 0.51 -20.33
CA PRO A 128 7.52 0.99 -19.41
C PRO A 128 7.54 2.52 -19.27
N GLU A 129 7.29 3.24 -20.37
CA GLU A 129 7.23 4.70 -20.42
C GLU A 129 6.03 5.24 -19.64
N GLU A 130 4.86 4.62 -19.77
CA GLU A 130 3.66 4.98 -19.01
C GLU A 130 3.86 4.71 -17.52
N ARG A 131 4.42 3.55 -17.17
CA ARG A 131 4.69 3.18 -15.78
C ARG A 131 5.66 4.16 -15.12
N LYS A 132 6.77 4.49 -15.79
CA LYS A 132 7.70 5.54 -15.36
C LYS A 132 6.99 6.88 -15.18
N LYS A 133 6.17 7.28 -16.17
CA LYS A 133 5.42 8.55 -16.13
C LYS A 133 4.52 8.60 -14.90
N TYR A 134 3.75 7.57 -14.61
CA TYR A 134 2.81 7.58 -13.48
C TYR A 134 3.52 7.54 -12.12
N ILE A 135 4.62 6.80 -11.98
CA ILE A 135 5.47 6.85 -10.79
C ILE A 135 6.00 8.28 -10.58
N THR A 136 6.52 8.91 -11.65
CA THR A 136 7.07 10.28 -11.58
C THR A 136 5.98 11.29 -11.20
N MET A 137 4.81 11.23 -11.85
CA MET A 137 3.68 12.12 -11.54
C MET A 137 3.21 11.99 -10.08
N ALA A 138 3.11 10.77 -9.57
CA ALA A 138 2.75 10.54 -8.17
C ALA A 138 3.78 11.17 -7.21
N ARG A 139 5.07 11.04 -7.52
CA ARG A 139 6.16 11.65 -6.74
C ARG A 139 6.10 13.18 -6.78
N GLU A 140 5.82 13.77 -7.93
CA GLU A 140 5.68 15.23 -8.11
C GLU A 140 4.50 15.80 -7.31
N GLU A 141 3.43 15.02 -7.15
CA GLU A 141 2.27 15.39 -6.30
C GLU A 141 2.54 15.21 -4.79
N GLY A 142 3.72 14.69 -4.42
CA GLY A 142 4.20 14.56 -3.05
C GLY A 142 3.92 13.19 -2.40
N PHE A 143 3.48 12.19 -3.16
CA PHE A 143 3.20 10.86 -2.61
C PHE A 143 4.47 10.01 -2.48
N GLY A 144 4.45 9.12 -1.48
CA GLY A 144 5.20 7.88 -1.59
C GLY A 144 4.55 6.93 -2.61
N VAL A 145 5.34 6.13 -3.31
CA VAL A 145 4.82 5.23 -4.35
C VAL A 145 5.13 3.78 -3.98
N LEU A 146 4.10 2.95 -3.93
CA LEU A 146 4.22 1.50 -3.89
C LEU A 146 3.92 0.98 -5.29
N ALA A 147 4.88 0.37 -5.97
CA ALA A 147 4.60 -0.28 -7.23
C ALA A 147 4.10 -1.70 -6.97
N GLU A 148 3.28 -2.26 -7.85
CA GLU A 148 2.86 -3.67 -7.78
C GLU A 148 3.16 -4.38 -9.10
N ILE A 149 3.67 -5.61 -8.99
CA ILE A 149 3.95 -6.49 -10.12
C ILE A 149 3.15 -7.78 -9.97
N GLY A 150 2.45 -8.11 -11.04
CA GLY A 150 1.66 -9.32 -11.20
C GLY A 150 0.35 -9.01 -11.89
N LYS A 151 -0.22 -10.02 -12.54
CA LYS A 151 -1.53 -9.93 -13.17
C LYS A 151 -2.55 -10.57 -12.27
N LYS A 152 -3.77 -10.03 -12.28
CA LYS A 152 -4.86 -10.67 -11.56
C LYS A 152 -5.32 -11.93 -12.26
N ASP A 153 -5.21 -12.03 -13.58
CA ASP A 153 -5.58 -13.25 -14.30
C ASP A 153 -4.71 -14.44 -13.83
N PRO A 154 -5.30 -15.49 -13.22
CA PRO A 154 -4.55 -16.65 -12.72
C PRO A 154 -3.87 -17.47 -13.82
N THR A 155 -4.27 -17.28 -15.08
CA THR A 155 -3.60 -17.92 -16.23
C THR A 155 -2.29 -17.24 -16.60
N VAL A 156 -2.08 -16.00 -16.16
CA VAL A 156 -0.88 -15.23 -16.44
C VAL A 156 0.13 -15.40 -15.29
N LYS A 157 1.14 -16.22 -15.55
CA LYS A 157 2.24 -16.42 -14.61
C LYS A 157 3.24 -15.27 -14.68
N ILE A 158 3.77 -14.88 -13.53
CA ILE A 158 4.88 -13.93 -13.45
C ILE A 158 6.13 -14.62 -14.00
N ASP A 159 6.75 -14.02 -15.01
CA ASP A 159 8.11 -14.37 -15.43
C ASP A 159 9.11 -13.76 -14.43
N PRO A 160 9.88 -14.58 -13.68
CA PRO A 160 10.78 -14.06 -12.64
C PRO A 160 11.83 -13.09 -13.17
N ALA A 161 12.39 -13.31 -14.36
CA ALA A 161 13.43 -12.45 -14.90
C ALA A 161 12.86 -11.06 -15.23
N ARG A 162 11.71 -11.04 -15.92
CA ARG A 162 11.00 -9.79 -16.24
C ARG A 162 10.53 -9.06 -14.99
N ALA A 163 10.08 -9.80 -13.96
CA ALA A 163 9.68 -9.21 -12.70
C ALA A 163 10.86 -8.53 -12.01
N VAL A 164 12.03 -9.17 -11.97
CA VAL A 164 13.25 -8.57 -11.40
C VAL A 164 13.64 -7.29 -12.15
N ASP A 165 13.63 -7.31 -13.48
CA ASP A 165 13.93 -6.13 -14.29
C ASP A 165 12.95 -4.98 -13.99
N GLN A 166 11.64 -5.28 -13.91
CA GLN A 166 10.62 -4.30 -13.59
C GLN A 166 10.75 -3.76 -12.16
N ILE A 167 11.09 -4.60 -11.18
CA ILE A 167 11.36 -4.14 -9.80
C ILE A 167 12.46 -3.10 -9.80
N PHE A 168 13.60 -3.38 -10.45
CA PHE A 168 14.71 -2.44 -10.49
C PHE A 168 14.35 -1.16 -11.24
N ALA A 169 13.58 -1.26 -12.33
CA ALA A 169 13.09 -0.09 -13.06
C ALA A 169 12.19 0.80 -12.19
N ASP A 170 11.22 0.22 -11.48
CA ASP A 170 10.30 0.97 -10.62
C ASP A 170 11.03 1.67 -9.49
N LEU A 171 11.97 0.98 -8.84
CA LEU A 171 12.81 1.55 -7.80
C LEU A 171 13.68 2.70 -8.33
N ALA A 172 14.27 2.54 -9.53
CA ALA A 172 15.05 3.59 -10.18
C ALA A 172 14.20 4.80 -10.59
N HIS A 173 12.89 4.61 -10.82
CA HIS A 173 11.94 5.69 -11.11
C HIS A 173 11.38 6.36 -9.86
N GLY A 174 11.71 5.87 -8.66
CA GLY A 174 11.35 6.50 -7.39
C GLY A 174 10.23 5.81 -6.63
N ALA A 175 9.84 4.59 -7.01
CA ALA A 175 9.03 3.74 -6.14
C ALA A 175 9.77 3.47 -4.83
N TYR A 176 9.05 3.53 -3.70
CA TYR A 176 9.60 3.26 -2.37
C TYR A 176 9.81 1.75 -2.15
N LYS A 177 8.81 0.96 -2.55
CA LYS A 177 8.82 -0.51 -2.51
C LYS A 177 8.04 -1.05 -3.70
N VAL A 178 8.31 -2.31 -4.03
CA VAL A 178 7.58 -3.05 -5.05
C VAL A 178 6.91 -4.26 -4.40
N ILE A 179 5.60 -4.36 -4.57
CA ILE A 179 4.73 -5.43 -4.08
C ILE A 179 4.71 -6.53 -5.14
N ILE A 180 4.83 -7.78 -4.71
CA ILE A 180 4.56 -8.95 -5.54
C ILE A 180 3.11 -9.37 -5.29
N GLU A 181 2.28 -9.30 -6.32
CA GLU A 181 0.84 -9.61 -6.22
C GLU A 181 0.64 -11.09 -5.87
N GLY A 182 -0.25 -11.33 -4.92
CA GLY A 182 -0.72 -12.67 -4.54
C GLY A 182 -2.23 -12.76 -4.43
N ARG A 183 -2.94 -11.67 -4.73
CA ARG A 183 -4.32 -11.39 -4.34
C ARG A 183 -4.52 -11.49 -2.83
N ASP A 184 -5.70 -11.08 -2.40
CA ASP A 184 -6.17 -11.26 -1.03
C ASP A 184 -6.34 -12.75 -0.65
N SER A 185 -6.55 -13.64 -1.62
CA SER A 185 -6.69 -15.08 -1.38
C SER A 185 -5.37 -15.79 -1.08
N GLY A 186 -4.23 -15.25 -1.54
CA GLY A 186 -2.93 -15.91 -1.43
C GLY A 186 -2.88 -17.28 -2.13
N GLN A 187 -3.63 -17.45 -3.22
CA GLN A 187 -3.79 -18.73 -3.91
C GLN A 187 -3.79 -18.54 -5.43
N GLY A 188 -2.92 -19.28 -6.13
CA GLY A 188 -2.93 -19.44 -7.59
C GLY A 188 -2.60 -18.19 -8.40
N VAL A 189 -1.97 -17.19 -7.78
CA VAL A 189 -1.55 -15.94 -8.42
C VAL A 189 -0.17 -15.54 -7.91
N GLY A 190 0.67 -15.07 -8.84
CA GLY A 190 2.01 -14.57 -8.53
C GLY A 190 2.95 -15.70 -8.14
N ILE A 191 3.35 -15.70 -6.87
CA ILE A 191 4.28 -16.70 -6.30
C ILE A 191 3.58 -17.86 -5.57
N TYR A 192 2.24 -17.88 -5.57
CA TYR A 192 1.40 -18.86 -4.87
C TYR A 192 0.63 -19.77 -5.83
#